data_AF-A0A3L6M429-F1
#
_entry.id   AF-A0A3L6M429-F1
#
_cell.length_a   1.000
_cell.length_b   1.000
_cell.length_c   1.000
_cell.angle_alpha   90.00
_cell.angle_beta   90.00
_cell.angle_gamma   90.00
#
_symmetry.space_group_name_H-M   'P 1'
#
loop_
_entity.id
_entity.type
_entity.pdbx_description
1 polymer ?
#
loop_
_entity_poly.entity_id
_entity_poly.type
_entity_poly.pdbx_seq_one_letter_code
_entity_poly.pdbx_strand_id
1 'polypeptide(L)'
;MLNNPLRPPRPRLTGPIFIYALADVFGLSCVGIGGSWFAAGKGAIFTGFPASLAEAVACTAGGVVVMIWAVARILREIAKQAPEMQANYDRYIAAHHPDKVRQAPSPEQD
;
A
#
# COMPACT_ATOMS: atom_id res chain seq x y z
N MET A 1 -2.05 15.82 -16.66
CA MET A 1 -1.27 15.89 -15.41
C MET A 1 -0.03 16.74 -15.69
N LEU A 2 0.05 17.96 -15.15
CA LEU A 2 1.27 18.76 -15.23
C LEU A 2 2.36 18.03 -14.43
N ASN A 3 3.44 17.63 -15.10
CA ASN A 3 4.60 17.05 -14.47
C ASN A 3 5.29 18.18 -13.69
N ASN A 4 4.91 18.38 -12.42
CA ASN A 4 5.50 19.43 -11.58
C ASN A 4 6.93 18.99 -11.21
N PRO A 5 7.98 19.65 -11.74
CA PRO A 5 9.36 19.24 -11.53
C PRO A 5 9.80 19.37 -10.06
N LEU A 6 9.01 20.02 -9.19
CA LEU A 6 9.28 20.20 -7.77
C LEU A 6 8.82 19.03 -6.87
N ARG A 7 8.28 17.94 -7.44
CA ARG A 7 7.78 16.81 -6.65
C ARG A 7 8.66 15.57 -6.83
N PRO A 8 9.08 14.90 -5.74
CA PRO A 8 9.73 13.60 -5.83
C PRO A 8 8.88 12.61 -6.63
N PRO A 9 9.51 11.67 -7.37
CA PRO A 9 8.79 10.68 -8.17
C PRO A 9 7.86 9.84 -7.29
N ARG A 10 6.66 9.59 -7.77
CA ARG A 10 5.67 8.73 -7.10
C ARG A 10 5.50 7.42 -7.85
N PRO A 11 5.20 6.32 -7.14
CA PRO A 11 4.78 5.08 -7.78
C PRO A 11 3.58 5.34 -8.69
N ARG A 12 3.57 4.71 -9.86
CA ARG A 12 2.45 4.75 -10.80
C ARG A 12 1.39 3.77 -10.34
N LEU A 13 0.13 4.20 -10.40
CA LEU A 13 -1.00 3.30 -10.16
C LEU A 13 -1.12 2.35 -11.36
N THR A 14 -0.73 1.09 -11.16
CA THR A 14 -0.92 0.04 -12.16
C THR A 14 -2.24 -0.68 -11.92
N GLY A 15 -2.82 -1.29 -12.96
CA GLY A 15 -4.03 -2.11 -12.84
C GLY A 15 -3.94 -3.17 -11.73
N PRO A 16 -2.82 -3.93 -11.61
CA PRO A 16 -2.60 -4.83 -10.49
C PRO A 16 -2.65 -4.16 -9.11
N ILE A 17 -1.97 -3.01 -8.93
CA ILE A 17 -2.01 -2.27 -7.66
C ILE A 17 -3.45 -1.86 -7.32
N PHE A 18 -4.22 -1.42 -8.32
CA PHE A 18 -5.62 -1.05 -8.13
C PHE A 18 -6.47 -2.24 -7.66
N ILE A 19 -6.33 -3.41 -8.28
CA ILE A 19 -7.07 -4.62 -7.87
C ILE A 19 -6.71 -5.06 -6.46
N TYR A 20 -5.41 -5.04 -6.09
CA TYR A 20 -5.01 -5.37 -4.73
C TYR A 20 -5.50 -4.32 -3.72
N ALA A 21 -5.55 -3.04 -4.08
CA ALA A 21 -6.13 -2.01 -3.22
C ALA A 21 -7.64 -2.23 -2.99
N LEU A 22 -8.39 -2.69 -4.01
CA LEU A 22 -9.79 -3.09 -3.83
C LEU A 22 -9.93 -4.28 -2.88
N ALA A 23 -9.02 -5.27 -2.97
CA ALA A 23 -8.99 -6.39 -2.04
C ALA A 23 -8.67 -5.94 -0.60
N ASP A 24 -7.78 -4.96 -0.42
CA ASP A 24 -7.48 -4.36 0.88
C ASP A 24 -8.68 -3.62 1.48
N VAL A 25 -9.39 -2.82 0.67
CA VAL A 25 -10.65 -2.17 1.08
C VAL A 25 -11.71 -3.18 1.49
N PHE A 26 -11.81 -4.30 0.76
CA PHE A 26 -12.66 -5.42 1.15
C PHE A 26 -12.23 -6.00 2.50
N GLY A 27 -10.93 -6.25 2.70
CA GLY A 27 -10.38 -6.73 3.97
C GLY A 27 -10.67 -5.80 5.14
N LEU A 28 -10.47 -4.49 4.97
CA LEU A 28 -10.83 -3.46 5.96
C LEU A 28 -12.32 -3.45 6.28
N SER A 29 -13.17 -3.63 5.26
CA SER A 29 -14.62 -3.73 5.45
C SER A 29 -14.98 -4.96 6.28
N CYS A 30 -14.38 -6.12 5.99
CA CYS A 30 -14.57 -7.35 6.78
C CYS A 30 -14.11 -7.18 8.23
N VAL A 31 -12.96 -6.55 8.46
CA VAL A 31 -12.48 -6.25 9.82
C VAL A 31 -13.40 -5.27 10.54
N GLY A 32 -13.90 -4.23 9.87
CA GLY A 32 -14.84 -3.28 10.46
C GLY A 32 -16.16 -3.94 10.84
N ILE A 33 -16.75 -4.73 9.93
CA ILE A 33 -18.01 -5.43 10.16
C ILE A 33 -17.85 -6.52 11.23
N GLY A 34 -16.84 -7.38 11.11
CA GLY A 34 -16.56 -8.43 12.09
C GLY A 34 -16.18 -7.87 13.47
N GLY A 35 -15.34 -6.84 13.49
CA GLY A 35 -14.92 -6.12 14.70
C GLY A 35 -16.08 -5.45 15.43
N SER A 36 -17.01 -4.85 14.68
CA SER A 36 -18.20 -4.21 15.25
C SER A 36 -19.06 -5.16 16.09
N TRP A 37 -19.05 -6.45 15.74
CA TRP A 37 -19.75 -7.49 16.51
C TRP A 37 -19.18 -7.64 17.92
N PHE A 38 -17.86 -7.57 18.06
CA PHE A 38 -17.19 -7.67 19.36
C PHE A 38 -17.35 -6.40 20.20
N ALA A 39 -17.52 -5.24 19.56
CA ALA A 39 -17.65 -3.96 20.24
C ALA A 39 -19.10 -3.64 20.66
N ALA A 40 -20.09 -3.95 19.81
CA ALA A 40 -21.48 -3.52 19.96
C ALA A 40 -22.50 -4.68 19.91
N GLY A 41 -22.07 -5.92 19.68
CA GLY A 41 -22.94 -7.09 19.61
C GLY A 41 -23.46 -7.42 18.20
N LYS A 42 -24.37 -8.40 18.12
CA LYS A 42 -24.91 -8.92 16.84
C LYS A 42 -25.54 -7.82 15.99
N GLY A 43 -25.14 -7.77 14.72
CA GLY A 43 -25.76 -6.90 13.71
C GLY A 43 -25.52 -5.40 13.89
N ALA A 44 -24.40 -5.02 14.51
CA ALA A 44 -24.05 -3.61 14.78
C ALA A 44 -23.92 -2.73 13.53
N ILE A 45 -23.60 -3.32 12.36
CA ILE A 45 -23.48 -2.59 11.07
C ILE A 45 -24.48 -3.10 10.03
N PHE A 46 -24.66 -4.41 9.88
CA PHE A 46 -25.67 -5.01 9.00
C PHE A 46 -26.65 -5.86 9.81
N THR A 47 -27.95 -5.68 9.56
CA THR A 47 -28.98 -6.52 10.19
C THR A 47 -28.80 -7.96 9.74
N GLY A 48 -28.42 -8.84 10.68
CA GLY A 48 -28.22 -10.26 10.43
C GLY A 48 -26.79 -10.70 10.08
N PHE A 49 -25.79 -9.79 10.06
CA PHE A 49 -24.39 -10.19 9.89
C PHE A 49 -23.41 -9.26 10.65
N PRO A 50 -22.47 -9.80 11.45
CA PRO A 50 -22.28 -11.22 11.79
C PRO A 50 -23.39 -11.75 12.72
N ALA A 51 -23.94 -12.93 12.44
CA ALA A 51 -25.03 -13.55 13.21
C ALA A 51 -24.52 -14.43 14.36
N SER A 52 -23.29 -14.91 14.26
CA SER A 52 -22.65 -15.82 15.20
C SER A 52 -21.22 -15.38 15.55
N LEU A 53 -20.69 -15.87 16.68
CA LEU A 53 -19.30 -15.65 17.07
C LEU A 53 -18.34 -16.21 16.00
N ALA A 54 -18.65 -17.39 15.45
CA ALA A 54 -17.84 -18.02 14.41
C ALA A 54 -17.75 -17.14 13.15
N GLU A 55 -18.86 -16.55 12.71
CA GLU A 55 -18.87 -15.61 11.58
C GLU A 55 -18.09 -14.32 11.90
N ALA A 56 -18.24 -13.77 13.10
CA ALA A 56 -17.51 -12.56 13.51
C ALA A 56 -16.00 -12.79 13.50
N VAL A 57 -15.54 -13.92 14.06
CA VAL A 57 -14.13 -14.33 14.03
C VAL A 57 -13.66 -14.58 12.60
N ALA A 58 -14.41 -15.36 11.81
CA ALA A 58 -14.03 -15.69 10.43
C ALA A 58 -13.96 -14.43 9.55
N CYS A 59 -14.92 -13.50 9.69
CA CYS A 59 -14.94 -12.25 8.95
C CYS A 59 -13.77 -11.34 9.35
N THR A 60 -13.51 -11.20 10.65
CA THR A 60 -12.39 -10.37 11.14
C THR A 60 -11.04 -10.96 10.76
N ALA A 61 -10.79 -12.23 11.09
CA ALA A 61 -9.53 -12.89 10.80
C ALA A 61 -9.30 -13.05 9.29
N GLY A 62 -10.35 -13.39 8.53
CA GLY A 62 -10.30 -13.44 7.07
C GLY A 62 -9.97 -12.08 6.46
N GLY A 63 -10.58 -11.01 6.97
CA GLY A 63 -10.25 -9.63 6.57
C GLY A 63 -8.79 -9.29 6.79
N VAL A 64 -8.24 -9.61 7.97
CA VAL A 64 -6.81 -9.39 8.29
C VAL A 64 -5.91 -10.17 7.34
N VAL A 65 -6.21 -11.43 7.06
CA VAL A 65 -5.42 -12.26 6.12
C VAL A 65 -5.43 -11.65 4.73
N VAL A 66 -6.59 -11.19 4.24
CA VAL A 66 -6.71 -10.53 2.93
C VAL A 66 -5.93 -9.23 2.90
N MET A 67 -5.99 -8.40 3.95
CA MET A 67 -5.22 -7.15 4.05
C MET A 67 -3.72 -7.42 3.95
N ILE A 68 -3.19 -8.35 4.77
CA ILE A 68 -1.76 -8.69 4.76
C ILE A 68 -1.33 -9.19 3.38
N TRP A 69 -2.14 -10.06 2.78
CA TRP A 69 -1.89 -10.58 1.44
C TRP A 69 -1.90 -9.46 0.38
N ALA A 70 -2.89 -8.57 0.41
CA ALA A 70 -3.04 -7.47 -0.53
C ALA A 70 -1.87 -6.47 -0.42
N VAL A 71 -1.54 -6.03 0.79
CA VAL A 71 -0.41 -5.12 1.05
C VAL A 71 0.90 -5.72 0.56
N ALA A 72 1.17 -6.99 0.86
CA ALA A 72 2.39 -7.66 0.37
C ALA A 72 2.46 -7.67 -1.16
N ARG A 73 1.32 -7.85 -1.86
CA ARG A 73 1.27 -7.81 -3.33
C ARG A 73 1.43 -6.40 -3.87
N ILE A 74 0.83 -5.38 -3.25
CA ILE A 74 1.01 -3.97 -3.62
C ILE A 74 2.49 -3.58 -3.51
N LEU A 75 3.14 -3.91 -2.38
CA LEU A 75 4.56 -3.63 -2.18
C LEU A 75 5.43 -4.34 -3.23
N ARG A 76 5.08 -5.56 -3.61
CA ARG A 76 5.77 -6.29 -4.70
C ARG A 76 5.62 -5.58 -6.04
N GLU A 77 4.43 -5.05 -6.36
CA GLU A 77 4.21 -4.31 -7.61
C GLU A 77 4.88 -2.93 -7.61
N ILE A 78 4.99 -2.28 -6.44
CA ILE A 78 5.75 -1.03 -6.29
C ILE A 78 7.26 -1.31 -6.42
N ALA A 79 7.77 -2.40 -5.83
CA ALA A 79 9.17 -2.78 -5.92
C ALA A 79 9.62 -3.00 -7.38
N LYS A 80 8.75 -3.50 -8.25
CA LYS A 80 9.03 -3.60 -9.70
C LYS A 80 9.25 -2.24 -10.37
N GLN A 81 8.66 -1.17 -9.82
CA GLN A 81 8.83 0.19 -10.33
C GLN A 81 10.05 0.90 -9.76
N ALA A 82 10.77 0.28 -8.81
CA ALA A 82 11.89 0.91 -8.10
C ALA A 82 13.01 1.44 -9.03
N PRO A 83 13.44 0.72 -10.09
CA PRO A 83 14.50 1.23 -10.97
C PRO A 83 14.09 2.50 -11.73
N GLU A 84 12.86 2.54 -12.24
CA GLU A 84 12.30 3.71 -12.94
C GLU A 84 12.17 4.89 -11.97
N MET A 85 11.70 4.63 -10.75
CA MET A 85 11.59 5.67 -9.72
C MET A 85 12.95 6.22 -9.29
N GLN A 86 13.97 5.37 -9.15
CA GLN A 86 15.33 5.79 -8.81
C GLN A 86 15.91 6.68 -9.91
N ALA A 87 15.81 6.28 -11.17
CA ALA A 87 16.30 7.08 -12.30
C ALA A 87 15.61 8.46 -12.38
N ASN A 88 14.30 8.50 -12.13
CA ASN A 88 13.56 9.76 -12.08
C ASN A 88 13.95 10.62 -10.87
N TYR A 89 14.29 9.99 -9.74
CA TYR A 89 14.74 10.68 -8.52
C TYR A 89 16.13 11.28 -8.72
N ASP A 90 17.06 10.53 -9.30
CA ASP A 90 18.42 11.00 -9.59
C ASP A 90 18.39 12.20 -10.54
N ARG A 91 17.51 12.18 -11.55
CA ARG A 91 17.25 13.35 -12.44
C ARG A 91 16.69 14.54 -11.67
N TYR A 92 15.74 14.29 -10.77
CA TYR A 92 15.15 15.34 -9.92
C TYR A 92 16.22 16.00 -9.03
N ILE A 93 17.08 15.20 -8.39
CA ILE A 93 18.18 15.68 -7.55
C ILE A 93 19.21 16.44 -8.36
N ALA A 94 19.62 15.94 -9.54
CA ALA A 94 20.56 16.66 -10.40
C ALA A 94 20.05 18.05 -10.83
N ALA A 95 18.75 18.20 -11.03
CA ALA A 95 18.16 19.47 -11.47
C ALA A 95 17.93 20.49 -10.34
N HIS A 96 17.68 20.04 -9.10
CA HIS A 96 17.24 20.93 -8.00
C HIS A 96 18.20 20.96 -6.80
N HIS A 97 19.00 19.91 -6.62
CA HIS A 97 19.93 19.75 -5.51
C HIS A 97 21.25 19.16 -6.02
N PRO A 98 21.99 19.89 -6.89
CA PRO A 98 23.22 19.40 -7.50
C PRO A 98 24.29 19.04 -6.46
N ASP A 99 24.25 19.67 -5.28
CA ASP A 99 25.09 19.38 -4.12
C ASP A 99 24.86 17.98 -3.52
N LYS A 100 23.70 17.38 -3.78
CA LYS A 100 23.29 16.07 -3.22
C LYS A 100 23.31 14.95 -4.26
N VAL A 101 23.80 15.22 -5.46
CA VAL A 101 24.01 14.17 -6.47
C VAL A 101 25.02 13.19 -5.91
N ARG A 102 24.64 11.91 -5.85
CA ARG A 102 25.49 10.84 -5.32
C ARG A 102 26.79 10.80 -6.13
N GLN A 103 27.88 11.31 -5.56
CA GLN A 103 29.20 11.19 -6.17
C GLN A 103 29.59 9.71 -6.15
N ALA A 104 30.08 9.19 -7.28
CA ALA A 104 30.70 7.87 -7.30
C ALA A 104 31.84 7.85 -6.27
N PRO A 105 32.10 6.71 -5.58
CA PRO A 105 33.27 6.62 -4.71
C PRO A 105 34.50 7.00 -5.52
N SER A 106 35.24 8.01 -5.05
CA SER A 106 36.45 8.47 -5.70
C SER A 106 37.42 7.29 -5.79
N PRO A 107 37.99 6.96 -6.96
CA PRO A 107 38.93 5.85 -7.12
C PRO A 107 40.31 6.23 -6.58
N GLU A 108 40.39 6.70 -5.34
CA GLU A 108 41.66 7.09 -4.73
C GLU A 108 41.60 6.88 -3.21
N GLN A 109 41.95 5.66 -2.82
CA GLN A 109 42.56 5.32 -1.53
C GLN A 109 43.12 3.88 -1.63
N ASP A 110 44.17 3.75 -2.45
CA ASP A 110 45.22 2.73 -2.29
C ASP A 110 46.46 3.45 -1.73
#